data_AF-A0A9W8PIA1-F1
#
_entry.id   AF-A0A9W8PIA1-F1
#
_cell.length_a   1.000
_cell.length_b   1.000
_cell.length_c   1.000
_cell.angle_alpha   90.00
_cell.angle_beta   90.00
_cell.angle_gamma   90.00
#
_symmetry.space_group_name_H-M   'P 1'
#
loop_
_entity.id
_entity.type
_entity.pdbx_description
1 polymer ?
#
loop_
_entity_poly.entity_id
_entity_poly.type
_entity_poly.pdbx_seq_one_letter_code
_entity_poly.pdbx_strand_id
1 'polypeptide(L)'
;MGLFMGSGPCVVNPDGNSTRRQDYSWIDHANVVYIDQPVGVGFSEIADRGNIAVSLEQGAKDVHTFLKTFSRSVFPNIEGRPWHITGESMGGHYVTGYTKHIASQEDPGINISSAIIVDGYIDATRQFIGYYDFFCQDWARDGRKAPLMKNAACKDMRDAIPECEKMARKCREVYDIATCKGANQVCEEGVGEHFMDGVVRGGWDPYDSEFFDLSSCLLLTRKGRHPCEEPPMCSNLDHGPTWEFLNKRWVQEKLGFKHHPFDLIDLDTNQRWDKAENIHIPVTRELTWILDNTNISVLFINGNNDIIM
;
A
#
# COMPACT_ATOMS: atom_id res chain seq x y z
N MET A 1 -10.20 -3.27 1.59
CA MET A 1 -9.35 -4.49 1.48
C MET A 1 -8.89 -5.03 2.84
N GLY A 2 -8.14 -4.27 3.66
CA GLY A 2 -7.55 -4.79 4.91
C GLY A 2 -8.49 -5.49 5.90
N LEU A 3 -9.77 -5.09 5.96
CA LEU A 3 -10.77 -5.72 6.83
C LEU A 3 -11.04 -7.21 6.51
N PHE A 4 -11.10 -7.58 5.23
CA PHE A 4 -11.50 -8.95 4.84
C PHE A 4 -10.35 -9.77 4.26
N MET A 5 -9.24 -9.12 3.91
CA MET A 5 -8.11 -9.73 3.20
C MET A 5 -6.77 -9.56 3.93
N GLY A 6 -6.77 -8.94 5.10
CA GLY A 6 -5.57 -8.75 5.92
C GLY A 6 -5.86 -8.96 7.39
N SER A 7 -5.92 -7.86 8.14
CA SER A 7 -5.89 -7.84 9.60
C SER A 7 -7.26 -7.95 10.30
N GLY A 8 -8.37 -7.95 9.57
CA GLY A 8 -9.70 -7.91 10.19
C GLY A 8 -10.18 -9.24 10.78
N PRO A 9 -11.39 -9.25 11.39
CA PRO A 9 -11.88 -10.38 12.18
C PRO A 9 -12.32 -11.58 11.36
N CYS A 10 -12.61 -11.36 10.08
CA CYS A 10 -13.24 -12.35 9.22
C CYS A 10 -12.64 -12.30 7.83
N VAL A 11 -12.59 -13.45 7.17
CA VAL A 11 -12.24 -13.58 5.76
C VAL A 11 -13.48 -14.02 4.99
N VAL A 12 -13.70 -13.44 3.81
CA VAL A 12 -14.77 -13.88 2.91
C VAL A 12 -14.45 -15.27 2.36
N ASN A 13 -15.43 -16.16 2.33
CA ASN A 13 -15.27 -17.50 1.80
C ASN A 13 -15.33 -17.49 0.27
N PRO A 14 -14.78 -18.52 -0.41
CA PRO A 14 -14.79 -18.61 -1.87
C PRO A 14 -16.18 -18.57 -2.53
N ASP A 15 -17.24 -18.78 -1.76
CA ASP A 15 -18.63 -18.69 -2.22
C ASP A 15 -19.13 -17.24 -2.42
N GLY A 16 -18.33 -16.24 -2.02
CA GLY A 16 -18.70 -14.82 -2.10
C GLY A 16 -19.96 -14.46 -1.30
N ASN A 17 -20.36 -15.30 -0.34
CA ASN A 17 -21.65 -15.18 0.34
C ASN A 17 -21.60 -15.51 1.84
N SER A 18 -20.51 -16.09 2.32
CA SER A 18 -20.29 -16.34 3.74
C SER A 18 -18.91 -15.86 4.19
N THR A 19 -18.72 -15.72 5.50
CA THR A 19 -17.44 -15.38 6.10
C THR A 19 -17.05 -16.42 7.14
N ARG A 20 -15.73 -16.55 7.38
CA ARG A 20 -15.17 -17.33 8.48
C ARG A 20 -14.31 -16.44 9.36
N ARG A 21 -14.17 -16.78 10.64
CA ARG A 21 -13.27 -16.06 11.56
C ARG A 21 -11.82 -16.15 11.04
N GLN A 22 -11.11 -15.03 11.14
CA GLN A 22 -9.67 -14.99 10.93
C GLN A 22 -8.97 -15.39 12.23
N ASP A 23 -8.04 -16.34 12.16
CA ASP A 23 -7.37 -16.88 13.36
C ASP A 23 -6.40 -15.88 13.99
N TYR A 24 -5.86 -14.96 13.19
CA TYR A 24 -4.87 -13.96 13.59
C TYR A 24 -5.37 -12.54 13.26
N SER A 25 -6.43 -12.10 13.94
CA SER A 25 -6.96 -10.75 13.73
C SER A 25 -6.28 -9.72 14.62
N TRP A 26 -6.01 -8.53 14.07
CA TRP A 26 -5.58 -7.39 14.90
C TRP A 26 -6.62 -6.98 15.92
N ILE A 27 -7.91 -7.29 15.67
CA ILE A 27 -8.97 -6.94 16.62
C ILE A 27 -8.94 -7.76 17.92
N ASP A 28 -8.15 -8.84 17.95
CA ASP A 28 -7.93 -9.62 19.18
C ASP A 28 -7.06 -8.83 20.20
N HIS A 29 -6.37 -7.78 19.75
CA HIS A 29 -5.46 -6.98 20.57
C HIS A 29 -5.68 -5.46 20.51
N ALA A 30 -6.48 -4.97 19.55
CA ALA A 30 -6.73 -3.54 19.35
C ALA A 30 -8.16 -3.25 18.88
N ASN A 31 -8.62 -2.01 19.08
CA ASN A 31 -9.79 -1.52 18.36
C ASN A 31 -9.30 -0.95 17.03
N VAL A 32 -9.80 -1.49 15.91
CA VAL A 32 -9.33 -1.11 14.57
C VAL A 32 -10.44 -0.39 13.81
N VAL A 33 -10.12 0.77 13.24
CA VAL A 33 -11.00 1.53 12.36
C VAL A 33 -10.48 1.40 10.93
N TYR A 34 -11.27 0.78 10.06
CA TYR A 34 -10.98 0.71 8.63
C TYR A 34 -11.70 1.87 7.94
N ILE A 35 -10.95 2.67 7.19
CA ILE A 35 -11.47 3.88 6.54
C ILE A 35 -11.31 3.69 5.02
N ASP A 36 -12.43 3.72 4.29
CA ASP A 36 -12.39 3.87 2.84
C ASP A 36 -12.05 5.33 2.51
N GLN A 37 -10.87 5.57 1.97
CA GLN A 37 -10.36 6.91 1.66
C GLN A 37 -9.51 6.88 0.38
N PRO A 38 -9.44 7.99 -0.37
CA PRO A 38 -10.18 9.24 -0.20
C PRO A 38 -11.69 9.09 -0.48
N VAL A 39 -12.45 10.16 -0.27
CA VAL A 39 -13.87 10.20 -0.64
C VAL A 39 -14.05 9.81 -2.12
N GLY A 40 -15.03 8.97 -2.43
CA GLY A 40 -15.23 8.33 -3.73
C GLY A 40 -14.74 6.87 -3.81
N VAL A 41 -13.92 6.41 -2.86
CA VAL A 41 -13.42 5.02 -2.80
C VAL A 41 -14.33 4.14 -1.94
N GLY A 42 -14.54 2.89 -2.36
CA GLY A 42 -15.27 1.90 -1.58
C GLY A 42 -16.68 2.38 -1.25
N PHE A 43 -17.02 2.44 0.04
CA PHE A 43 -18.30 2.95 0.53
C PHE A 43 -18.32 4.44 0.87
N SER A 44 -17.21 5.17 0.66
CA SER A 44 -17.18 6.62 0.89
C SER A 44 -17.84 7.36 -0.27
N GLU A 45 -19.13 7.65 -0.13
CA GLU A 45 -19.94 8.32 -1.16
C GLU A 45 -19.46 9.75 -1.46
N ILE A 46 -19.53 10.14 -2.74
CA ILE A 46 -19.22 11.49 -3.20
C ILE A 46 -20.28 11.97 -4.19
N ALA A 47 -20.74 13.22 -4.03
CA ALA A 47 -21.73 13.82 -4.94
C ALA A 47 -21.09 14.26 -6.28
N ASP A 48 -19.87 14.77 -6.23
CA ASP A 48 -19.11 15.24 -7.39
C ASP A 48 -17.69 14.69 -7.34
N ARG A 49 -17.40 13.75 -8.24
CA ARG A 49 -16.08 13.10 -8.38
C ARG A 49 -14.97 14.09 -8.77
N GLY A 50 -15.31 15.30 -9.22
CA GLY A 50 -14.35 16.39 -9.40
C GLY A 50 -13.64 16.81 -8.11
N ASN A 51 -14.22 16.52 -6.95
CA ASN A 51 -13.68 16.89 -5.63
C ASN A 51 -12.90 15.78 -4.92
N ILE A 52 -12.62 14.66 -5.60
CA ILE A 52 -11.77 13.60 -5.05
C ILE A 52 -10.39 14.20 -4.72
N ALA A 53 -9.88 13.93 -3.52
CA ALA A 53 -8.54 14.36 -3.12
C ALA A 53 -7.49 13.69 -4.01
N VAL A 54 -6.60 14.50 -4.61
CA VAL A 54 -5.53 14.06 -5.53
C VAL A 54 -4.13 14.40 -5.02
N SER A 55 -4.02 14.77 -3.75
CA SER A 55 -2.75 15.02 -3.06
C SER A 55 -2.82 14.56 -1.60
N LEU A 56 -1.65 14.31 -1.02
CA LEU A 56 -1.54 13.95 0.40
C LEU A 56 -2.06 15.05 1.32
N GLU A 57 -1.90 16.32 0.94
CA GLU A 57 -2.40 17.43 1.75
C GLU A 57 -3.93 17.44 1.82
N GLN A 58 -4.61 17.21 0.69
CA GLN A 58 -6.07 17.15 0.65
C GLN A 58 -6.59 15.94 1.43
N GLY A 59 -6.05 14.75 1.16
CA GLY A 59 -6.44 13.53 1.87
C GLY A 59 -6.18 13.60 3.38
N ALA A 60 -5.06 14.21 3.79
CA ALA A 60 -4.74 14.39 5.20
C ALA A 60 -5.76 15.26 5.93
N LYS A 61 -6.21 16.36 5.30
CA LYS A 61 -7.23 17.24 5.88
C LYS A 61 -8.56 16.51 6.07
N ASP A 62 -8.96 15.72 5.09
CA ASP A 62 -10.20 14.94 5.13
C ASP A 62 -10.15 13.88 6.24
N VAL A 63 -9.08 13.09 6.28
CA VAL A 63 -8.89 12.05 7.31
C VAL A 63 -8.73 12.67 8.69
N HIS A 64 -8.02 13.80 8.83
CA HIS A 64 -7.89 14.50 10.10
C HIS A 64 -9.24 14.98 10.63
N THR A 65 -10.06 15.58 9.75
CA THR A 65 -11.42 16.02 10.07
C THR A 65 -12.32 14.84 10.46
N PHE A 66 -12.21 13.72 9.73
CA PHE A 66 -12.89 12.48 10.07
C PHE A 66 -12.51 12.00 11.47
N LEU A 67 -11.21 11.88 11.78
CA LEU A 67 -10.73 11.37 13.08
C LEU A 67 -11.17 12.27 14.24
N LYS A 68 -11.14 13.61 14.07
CA LYS A 68 -11.64 14.55 15.09
C LYS A 68 -13.13 14.37 15.32
N THR A 69 -13.91 14.28 14.24
CA THR A 69 -15.38 14.09 14.32
C THR A 69 -15.71 12.74 14.94
N PHE A 70 -15.02 11.69 14.53
CA PHE A 70 -15.20 10.33 15.02
C PHE A 70 -14.92 10.23 16.53
N SER A 71 -13.80 10.78 16.98
CA SER A 71 -13.37 10.68 18.39
C SER A 71 -14.05 11.66 19.34
N ARG A 72 -14.51 12.83 18.87
CA ARG A 72 -15.13 13.86 19.72
C ARG A 72 -16.66 13.85 19.67
N SER A 73 -17.23 13.65 18.49
CA SER A 73 -18.68 13.81 18.26
C SER A 73 -19.41 12.48 18.22
N VAL A 74 -18.84 11.46 17.57
CA VAL A 74 -19.52 10.15 17.39
C VAL A 74 -19.21 9.20 18.55
N PHE A 75 -17.93 9.10 18.93
CA PHE A 75 -17.44 8.23 20.00
C PHE A 75 -16.63 9.02 21.04
N PRO A 76 -17.23 9.96 21.79
CA PRO A 76 -16.53 10.79 22.77
C PRO A 76 -15.76 10.00 23.84
N ASN A 77 -16.15 8.74 24.10
CA ASN A 77 -15.49 7.85 25.06
C ASN A 77 -14.09 7.36 24.62
N ILE A 78 -13.68 7.62 23.39
CA ILE A 78 -12.32 7.35 22.90
C ILE A 78 -11.47 8.60 22.73
N GLU A 79 -11.99 9.78 23.08
CA GLU A 79 -11.20 11.01 23.06
C GLU A 79 -9.95 10.88 23.95
N GLY A 80 -8.82 11.39 23.46
CA GLY A 80 -7.52 11.33 24.16
C GLY A 80 -6.80 9.98 24.12
N ARG A 81 -7.44 8.90 23.63
CA ARG A 81 -6.77 7.61 23.46
C ARG A 81 -5.62 7.69 22.44
N PRO A 82 -4.56 6.88 22.60
CA PRO A 82 -3.50 6.80 21.61
C PRO A 82 -4.03 6.22 20.30
N TRP A 83 -3.65 6.85 19.20
CA TRP A 83 -3.93 6.40 17.84
C TRP A 83 -2.66 5.84 17.21
N HIS A 84 -2.83 4.75 16.47
CA HIS A 84 -1.81 4.14 15.64
C HIS A 84 -2.29 4.23 14.19
N ILE A 85 -1.57 4.97 13.35
CA ILE A 85 -1.93 5.11 11.94
C ILE A 85 -1.20 4.01 11.17
N THR A 86 -1.94 3.19 10.45
CA THR A 86 -1.42 1.98 9.79
C THR A 86 -1.84 1.94 8.34
N GLY A 87 -0.97 1.45 7.45
CA GLY A 87 -1.28 1.34 6.03
C GLY A 87 -0.27 0.46 5.30
N GLU A 88 -0.68 0.01 4.11
CA GLU A 88 0.07 -0.92 3.26
C GLU A 88 0.21 -0.34 1.84
N SER A 89 1.30 -0.66 1.13
CA SER A 89 1.55 -0.19 -0.24
C SER A 89 1.55 1.34 -0.33
N MET A 90 0.67 1.98 -1.12
CA MET A 90 0.44 3.45 -1.11
C MET A 90 0.11 4.00 0.30
N GLY A 91 -0.25 3.13 1.24
CA GLY A 91 -0.31 3.40 2.66
C GLY A 91 1.00 3.95 3.23
N GLY A 92 2.18 3.69 2.65
CA GLY A 92 3.43 4.35 3.04
C GLY A 92 3.36 5.86 2.87
N HIS A 93 2.89 6.35 1.71
CA HIS A 93 2.61 7.76 1.47
C HIS A 93 1.50 8.31 2.37
N TYR A 94 0.38 7.60 2.50
CA TYR A 94 -0.76 8.06 3.31
C TYR A 94 -0.40 8.13 4.80
N VAL A 95 0.11 7.06 5.39
CA VAL A 95 0.48 7.00 6.81
C VAL A 95 1.51 8.08 7.12
N THR A 96 2.56 8.22 6.31
CA THR A 96 3.63 9.20 6.54
C THR A 96 3.09 10.62 6.39
N GLY A 97 2.43 10.93 5.27
CA GLY A 97 1.90 12.26 4.99
C GLY A 97 0.84 12.70 5.99
N TYR A 98 -0.08 11.81 6.37
CA TYR A 98 -1.18 12.12 7.29
C TYR A 98 -0.67 12.26 8.72
N THR A 99 0.26 11.38 9.15
CA THR A 99 0.89 11.49 10.46
C THR A 99 1.61 12.83 10.60
N LYS A 100 2.43 13.21 9.61
CA LYS A 100 3.11 14.51 9.60
C LYS A 100 2.10 15.66 9.63
N HIS A 101 1.04 15.59 8.80
CA HIS A 101 0.03 16.64 8.76
C HIS A 101 -0.60 16.88 10.13
N ILE A 102 -1.12 15.83 10.75
CA ILE A 102 -1.82 15.89 12.04
C ILE A 102 -0.87 16.34 13.16
N ALA A 103 0.33 15.76 13.24
CA ALA A 103 1.31 16.09 14.26
C ALA A 103 1.86 17.52 14.16
N SER A 104 1.80 18.13 12.97
CA SER A 104 2.24 19.51 12.75
C SER A 104 1.19 20.59 13.06
N GLN A 105 -0.04 20.21 13.42
CA GLN A 105 -1.09 21.17 13.77
C GLN A 105 -0.89 21.73 15.19
N GLU A 106 -1.29 22.99 15.42
CA GLU A 106 -1.25 23.61 16.76
C GLU A 106 -2.22 22.92 17.74
N ASP A 107 -3.42 22.57 17.29
CA ASP A 107 -4.37 21.68 17.98
C ASP A 107 -4.67 20.46 17.12
N PRO A 108 -3.84 19.40 17.20
CA PRO A 108 -4.09 18.17 16.47
C PRO A 108 -5.44 17.55 16.87
N GLY A 109 -5.85 17.69 18.13
CA GLY A 109 -7.05 17.03 18.66
C GLY A 109 -7.07 15.50 18.56
N ILE A 110 -5.98 14.89 18.09
CA ILE A 110 -5.76 13.46 17.93
C ILE A 110 -4.35 13.16 18.44
N ASN A 111 -4.25 12.20 19.37
CA ASN A 111 -2.98 11.79 19.98
C ASN A 111 -2.38 10.62 19.20
N ILE A 112 -1.53 10.88 18.21
CA ILE A 112 -0.85 9.82 17.46
C ILE A 112 0.35 9.33 18.26
N SER A 113 0.40 8.03 18.54
CA SER A 113 1.49 7.38 19.27
C SER A 113 2.44 6.61 18.36
N SER A 114 1.94 6.03 17.26
CA SER A 114 2.82 5.41 16.27
C SER A 114 2.26 5.46 14.84
N ALA A 115 3.17 5.31 13.88
CA ALA A 115 2.90 5.03 12.48
C ALA A 115 3.43 3.64 12.15
N ILE A 116 2.61 2.79 11.51
CA ILE A 116 2.96 1.44 11.10
C ILE A 116 2.80 1.35 9.59
N ILE A 117 3.90 1.06 8.89
CA ILE A 117 3.94 1.03 7.43
C ILE A 117 4.31 -0.40 7.03
N VAL A 118 3.40 -1.06 6.34
CA VAL A 118 3.55 -2.44 5.86
C VAL A 118 3.84 -2.39 4.36
N ASP A 119 4.94 -2.98 3.88
CA ASP A 119 5.25 -3.07 2.45
C ASP A 119 4.98 -1.74 1.72
N GLY A 120 5.58 -0.67 2.24
CA GLY A 120 5.12 0.70 1.99
C GLY A 120 5.85 1.39 0.86
N TYR A 121 5.08 2.00 -0.04
CA TYR A 121 5.58 2.96 -1.01
C TYR A 121 6.04 4.24 -0.29
N ILE A 122 7.33 4.57 -0.38
CA ILE A 122 7.93 5.76 0.27
C ILE A 122 8.70 6.61 -0.74
N ASP A 123 9.52 5.96 -1.57
CA ASP A 123 10.38 6.58 -2.57
C ASP A 123 10.56 5.60 -3.74
N ALA A 124 9.89 5.87 -4.87
CA ALA A 124 9.97 5.05 -6.08
C ALA A 124 11.42 4.78 -6.51
N THR A 125 12.31 5.77 -6.41
CA THR A 125 13.70 5.57 -6.85
C THR A 125 14.43 4.53 -6.01
N ARG A 126 14.10 4.41 -4.72
CA ARG A 126 14.65 3.37 -3.83
C ARG A 126 14.05 2.01 -4.11
N GLN A 127 12.75 1.95 -4.40
CA GLN A 127 12.06 0.72 -4.78
C GLN A 127 12.64 0.14 -6.08
N PHE A 128 12.83 0.96 -7.12
CA PHE A 128 13.44 0.51 -8.38
C PHE A 128 14.83 -0.08 -8.16
N ILE A 129 15.69 0.59 -7.39
CA ILE A 129 17.01 0.05 -7.04
C ILE A 129 16.87 -1.27 -6.26
N GLY A 130 15.88 -1.37 -5.37
CA GLY A 130 15.56 -2.58 -4.62
C GLY A 130 15.28 -3.79 -5.50
N TYR A 131 14.73 -3.62 -6.71
CA TYR A 131 14.55 -4.73 -7.65
C TYR A 131 15.88 -5.37 -8.06
N TYR A 132 16.94 -4.58 -8.23
CA TYR A 132 18.26 -5.14 -8.52
C TYR A 132 18.77 -5.98 -7.35
N ASP A 133 18.63 -5.47 -6.13
CA ASP A 133 19.04 -6.20 -4.93
C ASP A 133 18.26 -7.51 -4.81
N PHE A 134 16.94 -7.48 -5.02
CA PHE A 134 16.07 -8.64 -4.96
C PHE A 134 16.42 -9.71 -6.00
N PHE A 135 16.57 -9.32 -7.27
CA PHE A 135 16.71 -10.28 -8.36
C PHE A 135 18.15 -10.67 -8.67
N CYS A 136 19.14 -9.84 -8.33
CA CYS A 136 20.50 -9.95 -8.84
C CYS A 136 21.57 -10.07 -7.76
N GLN A 137 21.23 -9.94 -6.47
CA GLN A 137 22.15 -10.16 -5.36
C GLN A 137 21.74 -11.38 -4.53
N ASP A 138 22.72 -12.07 -3.95
CA ASP A 138 22.45 -13.16 -3.01
C ASP A 138 21.87 -12.57 -1.72
N TRP A 139 20.63 -12.92 -1.37
CA TRP A 139 20.01 -12.43 -0.15
C TRP A 139 20.37 -13.31 1.04
N ALA A 140 21.06 -12.72 2.01
CA ALA A 140 21.74 -13.43 3.08
C ALA A 140 20.83 -14.17 4.08
N ARG A 141 19.48 -14.05 3.99
CA ARG A 141 18.56 -14.53 5.03
C ARG A 141 17.55 -15.60 4.61
N ASP A 142 17.25 -15.78 3.33
CA ASP A 142 16.28 -16.79 2.86
C ASP A 142 16.91 -17.93 2.04
N GLY A 143 18.20 -17.86 1.74
CA GLY A 143 18.94 -18.90 1.02
C GLY A 143 18.70 -18.93 -0.49
N ARG A 144 17.94 -17.97 -1.05
CA ARG A 144 17.81 -17.78 -2.50
C ARG A 144 19.17 -17.42 -3.09
N LYS A 145 19.51 -18.05 -4.21
CA LYS A 145 20.73 -17.76 -4.97
C LYS A 145 20.40 -16.92 -6.18
N ALA A 146 21.04 -15.77 -6.30
CA ALA A 146 20.94 -14.93 -7.47
C ALA A 146 21.74 -15.51 -8.66
N PRO A 147 21.41 -15.09 -9.89
CA PRO A 147 20.30 -14.21 -10.23
C PRO A 147 18.99 -14.97 -10.45
N LEU A 148 17.90 -14.37 -10.01
CA LEU A 148 16.52 -14.82 -10.22
C LEU A 148 15.98 -14.41 -11.61
N MET A 149 16.69 -13.51 -12.30
CA MET A 149 16.41 -13.10 -13.68
C MET A 149 17.61 -13.35 -14.61
N LYS A 150 17.48 -12.97 -15.89
CA LYS A 150 18.56 -13.16 -16.88
C LYS A 150 19.79 -12.33 -16.51
N ASN A 151 20.99 -12.90 -16.66
CA ASN A 151 22.26 -12.20 -16.44
C ASN A 151 22.38 -10.87 -17.21
N ALA A 152 21.83 -10.81 -18.43
CA ALA A 152 21.81 -9.58 -19.22
C ALA A 152 21.00 -8.48 -18.53
N ALA A 153 19.78 -8.79 -18.06
CA ALA A 153 18.96 -7.85 -17.32
C ALA A 153 19.63 -7.39 -16.02
N CYS A 154 20.23 -8.30 -15.24
CA CYS A 154 21.00 -7.92 -14.06
C CYS A 154 22.19 -7.00 -14.37
N LYS A 155 22.86 -7.21 -15.51
CA LYS A 155 23.95 -6.34 -15.95
C LYS A 155 23.41 -4.96 -16.33
N ASP A 156 22.32 -4.90 -17.09
CA ASP A 156 21.70 -3.66 -17.55
C ASP A 156 21.21 -2.82 -16.35
N MET A 157 20.49 -3.44 -15.41
CA MET A 157 20.08 -2.84 -14.13
C MET A 157 21.29 -2.26 -13.37
N ARG A 158 22.34 -3.07 -13.17
CA ARG A 158 23.56 -2.63 -12.44
C ARG A 158 24.22 -1.43 -13.10
N ASP A 159 24.31 -1.44 -14.43
CA ASP A 159 24.97 -0.38 -15.19
C ASP A 159 24.12 0.92 -15.16
N ALA A 160 22.80 0.84 -14.93
CA ALA A 160 21.89 1.98 -14.79
C ALA A 160 21.80 2.59 -13.37
N ILE A 161 22.06 1.81 -12.31
CA ILE A 161 21.95 2.25 -10.90
C ILE A 161 22.67 3.58 -10.62
N PRO A 162 23.91 3.86 -11.08
CA PRO A 162 24.61 5.10 -10.74
C PRO A 162 23.86 6.38 -11.18
N GLU A 163 23.23 6.36 -12.36
CA GLU A 163 22.46 7.52 -12.84
C GLU A 163 21.11 7.60 -12.12
N CYS A 164 20.44 6.46 -11.88
CA CYS A 164 19.24 6.42 -11.05
C CYS A 164 19.48 7.02 -9.66
N GLU A 165 20.55 6.60 -8.95
CA GLU A 165 20.88 7.16 -7.63
C GLU A 165 21.19 8.66 -7.66
N LYS A 166 21.85 9.13 -8.72
CA LYS A 166 22.14 10.56 -8.91
C LYS A 166 20.86 11.36 -9.07
N MET A 167 19.92 10.88 -9.89
CA MET A 167 18.62 11.53 -10.08
C MET A 167 17.75 11.43 -8.82
N ALA A 168 17.79 10.30 -8.12
CA ALA A 168 17.13 10.10 -6.83
C ALA A 168 17.57 11.12 -5.77
N ARG A 169 18.88 11.38 -5.65
CA ARG A 169 19.41 12.42 -4.75
C ARG A 169 18.87 13.79 -5.14
N LYS A 170 18.88 14.11 -6.43
CA LYS A 170 18.36 15.39 -6.94
C LYS A 170 16.87 15.55 -6.62
N CYS A 171 16.05 14.51 -6.80
CA CYS A 171 14.64 14.53 -6.40
C CYS A 171 14.48 14.85 -4.91
N ARG A 172 15.21 14.17 -4.01
CA ARG A 172 15.13 14.42 -2.56
C ARG A 172 15.64 15.79 -2.13
N GLU A 173 16.57 16.38 -2.90
CA GLU A 173 17.12 17.73 -2.67
C GLU A 173 16.19 18.84 -3.16
N VAL A 174 15.64 18.73 -4.38
CA VAL A 174 14.78 19.77 -4.95
C VAL A 174 13.33 19.63 -4.49
N TYR A 175 12.84 18.38 -4.42
CA TYR A 175 11.53 18.01 -3.88
C TYR A 175 10.35 18.65 -4.61
N ASP A 176 10.41 18.62 -5.94
CA ASP A 176 9.35 19.07 -6.84
C ASP A 176 8.94 17.93 -7.79
N ILE A 177 7.71 18.04 -8.31
CA ILE A 177 7.11 17.03 -9.19
C ILE A 177 7.98 16.75 -10.41
N ALA A 178 8.45 17.78 -11.12
CA ALA A 178 9.14 17.61 -12.39
C ALA A 178 10.48 16.89 -12.21
N THR A 179 11.27 17.29 -11.21
CA THR A 179 12.55 16.62 -10.90
C THR A 179 12.33 15.19 -10.45
N CYS A 180 11.35 14.93 -9.58
CA CYS A 180 11.09 13.59 -9.06
C CYS A 180 10.48 12.66 -10.11
N LYS A 181 9.58 13.15 -10.97
CA LYS A 181 9.07 12.42 -12.12
C LYS A 181 10.19 12.00 -13.07
N GLY A 182 11.09 12.93 -13.40
CA GLY A 182 12.26 12.62 -14.24
C GLY A 182 13.21 11.62 -13.59
N ALA A 183 13.38 11.67 -12.26
CA ALA A 183 14.16 10.69 -11.54
C ALA A 183 13.52 9.29 -11.55
N ASN A 184 12.21 9.22 -11.32
CA ASN A 184 11.45 7.98 -11.40
C ASN A 184 11.55 7.37 -12.80
N GLN A 185 11.38 8.17 -13.86
CA GLN A 185 11.51 7.70 -15.24
C GLN A 185 12.89 7.07 -15.51
N VAL A 186 13.99 7.75 -15.12
CA VAL A 186 15.35 7.21 -15.32
C VAL A 186 15.56 5.89 -14.57
N CYS A 187 15.04 5.80 -13.34
CA CYS A 187 15.14 4.59 -12.53
C CYS A 187 14.24 3.46 -13.05
N GLU A 188 13.05 3.78 -13.53
CA GLU A 188 12.09 2.84 -14.10
C GLU A 188 12.64 2.25 -15.40
N GLU A 189 13.00 3.09 -16.38
CA GLU A 189 13.56 2.64 -17.67
C GLU A 189 14.86 1.86 -17.50
N GLY A 190 15.72 2.27 -16.56
CA GLY A 190 17.02 1.64 -16.34
C GLY A 190 16.99 0.38 -15.47
N VAL A 191 16.00 0.25 -14.58
CA VAL A 191 15.97 -0.80 -13.55
C VAL A 191 14.59 -1.43 -13.42
N GLY A 192 13.56 -0.60 -13.24
CA GLY A 192 12.16 -1.00 -13.05
C GLY A 192 11.58 -1.91 -14.13
N GLU A 193 11.75 -1.53 -15.40
CA GLU A 193 11.16 -2.21 -16.55
C GLU A 193 11.59 -3.67 -16.66
N HIS A 194 12.83 -4.01 -16.28
CA HIS A 194 13.30 -5.40 -16.30
C HIS A 194 12.47 -6.34 -15.43
N PHE A 195 11.93 -5.84 -14.32
CA PHE A 195 10.98 -6.58 -13.50
C PHE A 195 9.57 -6.54 -14.10
N MET A 196 9.08 -5.35 -14.45
CA MET A 196 7.71 -5.15 -14.96
C MET A 196 7.44 -5.93 -16.27
N ASP A 197 8.44 -6.05 -17.15
CA ASP A 197 8.38 -6.90 -18.36
C ASP A 197 8.13 -8.38 -18.05
N GLY A 198 8.51 -8.81 -16.84
CA GLY A 198 8.27 -10.15 -16.33
C GLY A 198 6.89 -10.33 -15.69
N VAL A 199 6.13 -9.26 -15.48
CA VAL A 199 4.75 -9.29 -14.95
C VAL A 199 3.77 -9.57 -16.09
N VAL A 200 3.81 -10.81 -16.54
CA VAL A 200 2.93 -11.35 -17.60
C VAL A 200 2.22 -12.59 -17.07
N ARG A 201 1.17 -13.05 -17.76
CA ARG A 201 0.51 -14.31 -17.39
C ARG A 201 1.52 -15.46 -17.32
N GLY A 202 1.65 -16.11 -16.16
CA GLY A 202 2.66 -17.16 -15.91
C GLY A 202 4.03 -16.64 -15.43
N GLY A 203 4.21 -15.33 -15.36
CA GLY A 203 5.45 -14.64 -15.01
C GLY A 203 5.57 -14.35 -13.51
N TRP A 204 6.18 -13.23 -13.16
CA TRP A 204 6.28 -12.75 -11.78
C TRP A 204 4.94 -12.18 -11.32
N ASP A 205 4.44 -12.67 -10.18
CA ASP A 205 3.45 -11.93 -9.41
C ASP A 205 4.20 -10.81 -8.66
N PRO A 206 3.81 -9.53 -8.84
CA PRO A 206 4.45 -8.43 -8.16
C PRO A 206 4.30 -8.47 -6.63
N TYR A 207 3.30 -9.17 -6.09
CA TYR A 207 3.03 -9.20 -4.66
C TYR A 207 3.53 -10.47 -3.96
N ASP A 208 4.01 -11.48 -4.71
CA ASP A 208 4.51 -12.72 -4.12
C ASP A 208 5.55 -13.44 -5.00
N SER A 209 6.72 -13.71 -4.43
CA SER A 209 7.83 -14.43 -5.04
C SER A 209 7.99 -15.88 -4.59
N GLU A 210 7.16 -16.41 -3.69
CA GLU A 210 7.34 -17.74 -3.09
C GLU A 210 7.32 -18.91 -4.09
N PHE A 211 8.12 -19.93 -3.76
CA PHE A 211 8.14 -21.29 -4.31
C PHE A 211 7.73 -22.26 -3.18
N PHE A 212 6.62 -22.98 -3.31
CA PHE A 212 6.12 -23.84 -2.20
C PHE A 212 6.84 -25.22 -2.10
N ASP A 213 7.23 -25.70 -0.90
CA ASP A 213 7.74 -27.08 -0.65
C ASP A 213 6.67 -28.04 -0.08
N LEU A 214 6.68 -29.30 -0.55
CA LEU A 214 5.65 -30.34 -0.37
C LEU A 214 5.90 -31.30 0.80
N SER A 215 6.94 -31.07 1.61
CA SER A 215 7.41 -32.05 2.60
C SER A 215 6.81 -31.91 4.01
N SER A 216 6.03 -30.85 4.26
CA SER A 216 5.40 -30.56 5.56
C SER A 216 3.87 -30.54 5.44
N CYS A 217 3.19 -31.45 6.16
CA CYS A 217 1.72 -31.57 6.23
C CYS A 217 1.03 -30.37 6.91
N LEU A 218 1.13 -29.17 6.33
CA LEU A 218 0.15 -28.08 6.45
C LEU A 218 -0.39 -27.82 5.03
N LEU A 219 -1.68 -27.49 4.91
CA LEU A 219 -2.53 -27.50 3.71
C LEU A 219 -2.18 -26.51 2.57
N LEU A 220 -0.93 -26.16 2.38
CA LEU A 220 -0.47 -25.31 1.29
C LEU A 220 0.66 -26.04 0.63
N THR A 221 0.53 -26.48 -0.62
CA THR A 221 1.61 -27.19 -1.31
C THR A 221 1.39 -27.22 -2.83
N ARG A 222 1.56 -26.08 -3.51
CA ARG A 222 1.83 -26.05 -4.96
C ARG A 222 3.30 -25.73 -5.17
N LYS A 223 4.13 -26.75 -5.42
CA LYS A 223 5.50 -26.57 -5.92
C LYS A 223 5.46 -25.80 -7.24
N GLY A 224 5.75 -24.51 -7.17
CA GLY A 224 5.82 -23.58 -8.29
C GLY A 224 5.82 -22.14 -7.79
N ARG A 225 6.48 -21.23 -8.52
CA ARG A 225 6.32 -19.78 -8.36
C ARG A 225 4.81 -19.46 -8.33
N HIS A 226 4.31 -18.61 -7.42
CA HIS A 226 2.96 -18.04 -7.58
C HIS A 226 2.98 -17.18 -8.84
N PRO A 227 2.44 -17.69 -9.97
CA PRO A 227 2.58 -16.98 -11.22
C PRO A 227 1.51 -15.90 -11.29
N CYS A 228 1.84 -14.77 -11.88
CA CYS A 228 0.81 -13.79 -12.21
C CYS A 228 -0.29 -14.44 -13.06
N GLU A 229 -1.52 -14.48 -12.56
CA GLU A 229 -2.66 -15.07 -13.28
C GLU A 229 -3.25 -14.08 -14.28
N GLU A 230 -3.51 -12.86 -13.80
CA GLU A 230 -4.18 -11.78 -14.54
C GLU A 230 -3.39 -10.47 -14.46
N PRO A 231 -2.44 -10.23 -15.37
CA PRO A 231 -1.67 -8.99 -15.38
C PRO A 231 -2.54 -7.76 -15.69
N PRO A 232 -2.16 -6.56 -15.21
CA PRO A 232 -0.92 -6.27 -14.48
C PRO A 232 -1.04 -6.46 -12.96
N MET A 233 -2.25 -6.58 -12.42
CA MET A 233 -2.47 -6.64 -10.97
C MET A 233 -2.30 -8.03 -10.38
N CYS A 234 -2.28 -9.09 -11.19
CA CYS A 234 -2.04 -10.47 -10.79
C CYS A 234 -2.89 -10.95 -9.61
N SER A 235 -4.03 -10.30 -9.38
CA SER A 235 -4.84 -10.43 -8.17
C SER A 235 -6.33 -10.40 -8.54
N ASN A 236 -7.13 -11.17 -7.80
CA ASN A 236 -8.57 -11.28 -8.01
C ASN A 236 -9.33 -10.20 -7.21
N LEU A 237 -8.89 -8.94 -7.36
CA LEU A 237 -9.49 -7.79 -6.69
C LEU A 237 -10.72 -7.26 -7.43
N ASP A 238 -10.82 -7.55 -8.73
CA ASP A 238 -12.02 -7.28 -9.51
C ASP A 238 -12.83 -8.57 -9.66
N HIS A 239 -14.11 -8.51 -9.33
CA HIS A 239 -15.03 -9.65 -9.38
C HIS A 239 -14.67 -10.90 -8.54
N GLY A 240 -13.72 -10.79 -7.60
CA GLY A 240 -13.41 -11.87 -6.65
C GLY A 240 -14.45 -12.05 -5.53
N PRO A 241 -14.31 -13.08 -4.67
CA PRO A 241 -15.29 -13.39 -3.63
C PRO A 241 -15.60 -12.23 -2.68
N THR A 242 -14.58 -11.44 -2.29
CA THR A 242 -14.76 -10.26 -1.43
C THR A 242 -15.56 -9.17 -2.12
N TRP A 243 -15.28 -8.92 -3.41
CA TRP A 243 -16.06 -7.98 -4.23
C TRP A 243 -17.51 -8.44 -4.35
N GLU A 244 -17.73 -9.73 -4.64
CA GLU A 244 -19.08 -10.29 -4.74
C GLU A 244 -19.86 -10.17 -3.42
N PHE A 245 -19.19 -10.45 -2.30
CA PHE A 245 -19.77 -10.37 -0.97
C PHE A 245 -20.22 -8.95 -0.63
N LEU A 246 -19.35 -7.95 -0.86
CA LEU A 246 -19.67 -6.54 -0.57
C LEU A 246 -20.71 -5.94 -1.52
N ASN A 247 -20.92 -6.56 -2.69
CA ASN A 247 -22.00 -6.21 -3.61
C ASN A 247 -23.30 -7.02 -3.39
N LYS A 248 -23.35 -7.96 -2.44
CA LYS A 248 -24.62 -8.61 -2.07
C LYS A 248 -25.54 -7.57 -1.42
N ARG A 249 -26.76 -7.48 -1.92
CA ARG A 249 -27.81 -6.59 -1.38
C ARG A 249 -27.97 -6.72 0.13
N TRP A 250 -28.02 -7.94 0.67
CA TRP A 250 -28.21 -8.16 2.10
C TRP A 250 -27.01 -7.69 2.94
N VAL A 251 -25.78 -7.72 2.39
CA VAL A 251 -24.58 -7.20 3.05
C VAL A 251 -24.65 -5.68 3.11
N GLN A 252 -24.95 -5.04 1.99
CA GLN A 252 -25.09 -3.58 1.91
C GLN A 252 -26.22 -3.06 2.82
N GLU A 253 -27.37 -3.72 2.84
CA GLU A 253 -28.48 -3.36 3.73
C GLU A 253 -28.07 -3.44 5.21
N LYS A 254 -27.20 -4.40 5.59
CA LYS A 254 -26.64 -4.50 6.94
C LYS A 254 -25.61 -3.43 7.26
N LEU A 255 -24.88 -2.96 6.26
CA LEU A 255 -23.93 -1.85 6.36
C LEU A 255 -24.62 -0.47 6.31
N GLY A 256 -25.94 -0.42 6.05
CA GLY A 256 -26.72 0.82 5.97
C GLY A 256 -26.85 1.41 4.56
N PHE A 257 -26.40 0.69 3.54
CA PHE A 257 -26.51 1.10 2.13
C PHE A 257 -27.73 0.44 1.48
N LYS A 258 -28.43 1.18 0.59
CA LYS A 258 -29.57 0.63 -0.16
C LYS A 258 -29.12 -0.14 -1.40
N HIS A 259 -28.32 0.53 -2.21
CA HIS A 259 -27.67 -0.01 -3.40
C HIS A 259 -26.52 0.93 -3.74
N HIS A 260 -25.30 0.52 -3.43
CA HIS A 260 -24.08 1.26 -3.66
C HIS A 260 -23.13 0.40 -4.50
N PRO A 261 -22.78 0.77 -5.73
CA PRO A 261 -21.73 0.07 -6.47
C PRO A 261 -20.43 0.09 -5.68
N PHE A 262 -19.89 -1.07 -5.35
CA PHE A 262 -18.67 -1.19 -4.57
C PHE A 262 -17.56 -1.84 -5.41
N ASP A 263 -16.40 -1.20 -5.45
CA ASP A 263 -15.17 -1.77 -6.01
C ASP A 263 -14.06 -1.73 -4.97
N LEU A 264 -13.19 -2.76 -4.96
CA LEU A 264 -12.05 -2.82 -4.04
C LEU A 264 -10.99 -1.78 -4.37
N ILE A 265 -10.88 -1.40 -5.65
CA ILE A 265 -9.98 -0.38 -6.18
C ILE A 265 -10.79 0.53 -7.11
N ASP A 266 -10.79 1.83 -6.85
CA ASP A 266 -11.42 2.83 -7.73
C ASP A 266 -10.39 3.36 -8.74
N LEU A 267 -10.44 2.86 -9.98
CA LEU A 267 -9.48 3.19 -11.03
C LEU A 267 -9.58 4.65 -11.53
N ASP A 268 -10.75 5.30 -11.41
CA ASP A 268 -10.88 6.73 -11.73
C ASP A 268 -10.09 7.58 -10.72
N THR A 269 -10.13 7.26 -9.43
CA THR A 269 -9.32 7.88 -8.38
C THR A 269 -7.83 7.67 -8.65
N ASN A 270 -7.43 6.45 -9.00
CA ASN A 270 -6.05 6.15 -9.37
C ASN A 270 -5.58 7.01 -10.56
N GLN A 271 -6.37 7.09 -11.65
CA GLN A 271 -6.07 7.92 -12.81
C GLN A 271 -6.01 9.42 -12.49
N ARG A 272 -6.81 9.90 -11.53
CA ARG A 272 -6.77 11.30 -11.09
C ARG A 272 -5.50 11.61 -10.31
N TRP A 273 -5.06 10.70 -9.45
CA TRP A 273 -3.78 10.80 -8.75
C TRP A 273 -2.60 10.79 -9.71
N ASP A 274 -2.62 9.90 -10.70
CA ASP A 274 -1.61 9.84 -11.76
C ASP A 274 -1.52 11.15 -12.54
N LYS A 275 -2.66 11.68 -13.01
CA LYS A 275 -2.73 12.98 -13.70
C LYS A 275 -2.29 14.16 -12.84
N ALA A 276 -2.44 14.06 -11.52
CA ALA A 276 -1.97 15.09 -10.59
C ALA A 276 -0.47 14.99 -10.31
N GLU A 277 0.18 13.88 -10.69
CA GLU A 277 1.63 13.63 -10.63
C GLU A 277 2.24 13.67 -9.21
N ASN A 278 1.44 13.89 -8.17
CA ASN A 278 1.87 13.95 -6.77
C ASN A 278 2.49 12.63 -6.29
N ILE A 279 2.15 11.50 -6.93
CA ILE A 279 2.68 10.18 -6.62
C ILE A 279 4.21 10.08 -6.82
N HIS A 280 4.79 10.99 -7.61
CA HIS A 280 6.23 10.99 -7.85
C HIS A 280 7.04 11.62 -6.72
N ILE A 281 6.43 12.48 -5.90
CA ILE A 281 7.14 13.07 -4.76
C ILE A 281 7.27 11.99 -3.67
N PRO A 282 8.49 11.65 -3.23
CA PRO A 282 8.69 10.69 -2.16
C PRO A 282 8.28 11.31 -0.82
N VAL A 283 7.86 10.52 0.17
CA VAL A 283 7.51 11.03 1.52
C VAL A 283 8.68 11.01 2.50
N THR A 284 9.91 11.03 1.98
CA THR A 284 11.13 10.92 2.82
C THR A 284 11.31 12.13 3.73
N ARG A 285 10.90 13.33 3.31
CA ARG A 285 11.01 14.54 4.16
C ARG A 285 10.00 14.55 5.29
N GLU A 286 8.77 14.11 5.04
CA GLU A 286 7.75 13.97 6.08
C GLU A 286 8.18 12.90 7.09
N LEU A 287 8.74 11.79 6.61
CA LEU A 287 9.27 10.74 7.50
C LEU A 287 10.40 11.26 8.38
N THR A 288 11.39 11.95 7.82
CA THR A 288 12.47 12.59 8.60
C THR A 288 11.91 13.60 9.58
N TRP A 289 10.95 14.43 9.17
CA TRP A 289 10.32 15.40 10.06
C TRP A 289 9.65 14.72 11.26
N ILE A 290 8.91 13.63 11.05
CA ILE A 290 8.27 12.86 12.13
C ILE A 290 9.32 12.37 13.12
N LEU A 291 10.40 11.76 12.63
CA LEU A 291 11.47 11.20 13.47
C LEU A 291 12.25 12.27 14.25
N ASP A 292 12.48 13.43 13.65
CA ASP A 292 13.31 14.48 14.25
C ASP A 292 12.53 15.42 15.18
N ASN A 293 11.22 15.60 14.96
CA ASN A 293 10.42 16.63 15.63
C ASN A 293 9.32 16.08 16.54
N THR A 294 9.15 14.76 16.61
CA THR A 294 8.09 14.13 17.41
C THR A 294 8.62 12.93 18.19
N ASN A 295 7.83 12.46 19.16
CA ASN A 295 8.09 11.19 19.85
C ASN A 295 7.28 10.02 19.24
N ILE A 296 6.74 10.20 18.03
CA ILE A 296 5.93 9.18 17.35
C ILE A 296 6.85 8.06 16.90
N SER A 297 6.57 6.84 17.34
CA SER A 297 7.33 5.67 16.89
C SER A 297 6.91 5.29 15.48
N VAL A 298 7.88 5.00 14.60
CA VAL A 298 7.61 4.51 13.24
C VAL A 298 8.10 3.07 13.12
N LEU A 299 7.22 2.16 12.71
CA LEU A 299 7.52 0.77 12.47
C LEU A 299 7.33 0.45 10.99
N PHE A 300 8.37 -0.07 10.34
CA PHE A 300 8.30 -0.67 9.01
C PHE A 300 8.24 -2.20 9.15
N ILE A 301 7.30 -2.81 8.44
CA ILE A 301 7.16 -4.27 8.32
C ILE A 301 7.16 -4.57 6.82
N ASN A 302 8.06 -5.43 6.36
CA ASN A 302 8.06 -5.85 4.96
C ASN A 302 8.00 -7.38 4.87
N GLY A 303 7.13 -7.88 4.00
CA GLY A 303 7.13 -9.27 3.59
C GLY A 303 8.32 -9.54 2.67
N ASN A 304 9.21 -10.47 3.04
CA ASN A 304 10.40 -10.77 2.22
C ASN A 304 10.09 -11.32 0.82
N ASN A 305 8.83 -11.66 0.57
CA ASN A 305 8.37 -12.20 -0.70
C ASN A 305 7.63 -11.19 -1.56
N ASP A 306 7.25 -10.03 -1.01
CA ASP A 306 6.75 -8.92 -1.82
C ASP A 306 7.89 -8.43 -2.71
N ILE A 307 7.60 -8.24 -3.99
CA ILE A 307 8.58 -7.76 -4.96
C ILE A 307 8.36 -6.27 -5.21
N ILE A 308 7.10 -5.83 -5.23
CA ILE A 308 6.77 -4.49 -5.66
C ILE A 308 7.13 -3.44 -4.61
N MET A 309 7.31 -3.76 -3.32
CA MET A 309 7.63 -2.79 -2.26
C MET A 309 8.80 -3.19 -1.35
#